data_AF-A0A1E7EL85-F1
#
_entry.id   AF-A0A1E7EL85-F1
#
_cell.length_a   1.000
_cell.length_b   1.000
_cell.length_c   1.000
_cell.angle_alpha   90.00
_cell.angle_beta   90.00
_cell.angle_gamma   90.00
#
_symmetry.space_group_name_H-M   'P 1'
#
loop_
_entity.id
_entity.type
_entity.pdbx_description
1 polymer ?
#
loop_
_entity_poly.entity_id
_entity_poly.type
_entity_poly.pdbx_seq_one_letter_code
_entity_poly.pdbx_strand_id
1 'polypeptide(L)'
;MSSKATTGNKTNRIHIVDLARGVLAGMFQQKCNENEKRNGSMSNSLATNRIYNLADNLPEARPTVLSFARELLSSIEISVTDDVTTTATAITTTKTNSRSSVSRQNRREKESKVVCNKRMRQELLSDSGLLFPTYREGLNEIFNAQTTPWRR
;
A
#
# COMPACT_ATOMS: atom_id res chain seq x y z
N MET A 1 26.49 -12.47 9.46
CA MET A 1 25.60 -11.80 10.43
C MET A 1 24.18 -12.18 10.10
N SER A 2 23.51 -12.94 10.98
CA SER A 2 22.15 -13.45 10.75
C SER A 2 21.14 -12.35 11.08
N SER A 3 20.41 -11.86 10.08
CA SER A 3 19.35 -10.86 10.25
C SER A 3 18.20 -11.49 11.02
N LYS A 4 18.10 -11.16 12.30
CA LYS A 4 16.99 -11.55 13.18
C LYS A 4 15.68 -11.09 12.52
N ALA A 5 14.91 -12.01 11.96
CA ALA A 5 13.62 -11.71 11.36
C ALA A 5 12.77 -11.01 12.42
N THR A 6 12.51 -9.72 12.24
CA THR A 6 11.68 -8.95 13.16
C THR A 6 10.26 -9.48 13.00
N THR A 7 9.82 -10.33 13.92
CA THR A 7 8.49 -10.95 14.00
C THR A 7 7.41 -9.92 14.38
N GLY A 8 7.47 -8.72 13.80
CA GLY A 8 6.49 -7.67 13.97
C GLY A 8 5.31 -7.83 13.00
N ASN A 9 4.16 -7.25 13.37
CA ASN A 9 3.00 -7.22 12.49
C ASN A 9 3.36 -6.58 11.15
N LYS A 10 3.17 -7.34 10.07
CA LYS A 10 3.45 -6.91 8.71
C LYS A 10 2.39 -5.89 8.27
N THR A 11 2.85 -4.86 7.57
CA THR A 11 1.97 -3.88 6.94
C THR A 11 1.86 -4.17 5.45
N ASN A 12 0.64 -4.11 4.94
CA ASN A 12 0.34 -4.16 3.51
C ASN A 12 0.16 -2.73 2.99
N ARG A 13 0.55 -2.48 1.74
CA ARG A 13 0.55 -1.15 1.13
C ARG A 13 0.37 -1.29 -0.37
N ILE A 14 0.15 -0.17 -1.06
CA ILE A 14 0.14 -0.09 -2.52
C ILE A 14 0.59 1.31 -2.93
N HIS A 15 1.38 1.43 -3.99
CA HIS A 15 1.75 2.75 -4.53
C HIS A 15 0.55 3.41 -5.20
N ILE A 16 0.44 4.75 -5.13
CA ILE A 16 -0.73 5.47 -5.66
C ILE A 16 -0.95 5.24 -7.16
N VAL A 17 0.15 5.13 -7.91
CA VAL A 17 0.09 4.86 -9.35
C VAL A 17 -0.44 3.47 -9.64
N ASP A 18 0.03 2.43 -8.93
CA ASP A 18 -0.48 1.07 -9.12
C ASP A 18 -1.91 0.90 -8.61
N LEU A 19 -2.29 1.63 -7.56
CA LEU A 19 -3.68 1.73 -7.12
C LEU A 19 -4.57 2.27 -8.25
N ALA A 20 -4.19 3.39 -8.86
CA ALA A 20 -4.93 3.99 -9.97
C ALA A 20 -5.02 3.05 -11.17
N ARG A 21 -3.91 2.40 -11.55
CA ARG A 21 -3.87 1.41 -12.64
C ARG A 21 -4.80 0.23 -12.36
N GLY A 22 -4.79 -0.31 -11.15
CA GLY A 22 -5.69 -1.40 -10.75
C GLY A 22 -7.16 -1.00 -10.80
N VAL A 23 -7.51 0.20 -10.34
CA VAL A 23 -8.89 0.72 -10.40
C VAL A 23 -9.33 0.92 -11.85
N LEU A 24 -8.51 1.57 -12.67
CA LEU A 24 -8.82 1.80 -14.09
C LEU A 24 -8.97 0.47 -14.84
N ALA A 25 -8.05 -0.47 -14.65
CA ALA A 25 -8.15 -1.81 -15.23
C ALA A 25 -9.47 -2.49 -14.85
N GLY A 26 -9.87 -2.42 -13.57
CA GLY A 26 -11.16 -2.97 -13.12
C GLY A 26 -12.37 -2.34 -13.81
N MET A 27 -12.33 -1.03 -14.07
CA MET A 27 -13.39 -0.32 -14.79
C MET A 27 -13.48 -0.72 -16.27
N PHE A 28 -12.35 -0.97 -16.93
CA PHE A 28 -12.32 -1.35 -18.35
C PHE A 28 -12.55 -2.84 -18.59
N GLN A 29 -12.20 -3.70 -17.62
CA GLN A 29 -12.36 -5.16 -17.75
C GLN A 29 -13.83 -5.60 -17.84
N GLN A 30 -14.76 -4.85 -17.25
CA GLN A 30 -16.19 -5.10 -17.35
C GLN A 30 -16.72 -4.91 -18.79
N LYS A 31 -16.15 -3.96 -19.56
CA LYS A 31 -16.62 -3.64 -20.91
C LYS A 31 -16.21 -4.68 -21.96
N CYS A 32 -15.11 -5.40 -21.75
CA CYS A 32 -14.65 -6.43 -22.68
C CYS A 32 -15.48 -7.72 -22.61
N ASN A 33 -15.97 -8.09 -21.42
CA ASN A 33 -16.78 -9.30 -21.22
C ASN A 33 -18.24 -9.15 -21.66
N GLU A 34 -18.70 -7.93 -21.97
CA GLU A 34 -20.05 -7.69 -22.51
C GLU A 34 -20.14 -7.98 -24.01
N ASN A 35 -19.03 -7.90 -24.75
CA ASN A 35 -19.02 -8.17 -26.19
C ASN A 35 -19.10 -9.67 -26.52
N GLU A 36 -18.69 -10.56 -25.61
CA GLU A 36 -18.85 -12.02 -25.78
C GLU A 36 -20.28 -12.51 -25.49
N LYS A 37 -21.14 -11.69 -24.86
CA LYS A 37 -22.51 -12.08 -24.51
C LYS A 37 -23.55 -11.85 -25.61
N ARG A 38 -23.15 -11.44 -26.83
CA ARG A 38 -24.08 -11.24 -27.95
C ARG A 38 -24.49 -12.53 -28.67
N ASN A 39 -23.89 -13.67 -28.36
CA ASN A 39 -24.29 -14.97 -28.90
C ASN A 39 -25.13 -15.75 -27.88
N GLY A 40 -26.40 -15.38 -27.80
CA GLY A 40 -27.54 -16.26 -27.48
C GLY A 40 -27.36 -17.30 -26.36
N SER A 41 -27.41 -16.87 -25.11
CA SER A 41 -27.98 -17.70 -24.04
C SER A 41 -28.33 -16.82 -22.84
N MET A 42 -29.63 -16.62 -22.62
CA MET A 42 -30.17 -16.10 -21.36
C MET A 42 -29.95 -17.14 -20.25
N SER A 43 -28.72 -17.27 -19.76
CA SER A 43 -28.49 -17.77 -18.41
C SER A 43 -28.28 -16.58 -17.50
N ASN A 44 -28.82 -16.65 -16.29
CA ASN A 44 -28.67 -15.68 -15.20
C ASN A 44 -27.19 -15.51 -14.79
N SER A 45 -26.36 -14.99 -15.68
CA SER A 45 -25.02 -14.52 -15.36
C SER A 45 -25.19 -13.23 -14.60
N LEU A 46 -25.45 -13.34 -13.29
CA LEU A 46 -24.94 -12.35 -12.34
C LEU A 46 -23.52 -12.06 -12.82
N ALA A 47 -23.25 -10.85 -13.29
CA ALA A 47 -21.88 -10.39 -13.43
C ALA A 47 -21.26 -10.61 -12.05
N THR A 48 -20.46 -11.67 -11.90
CA THR A 48 -19.93 -12.07 -10.61
C THR A 48 -19.10 -10.90 -10.13
N ASN A 49 -19.59 -10.16 -9.14
CA ASN A 49 -18.87 -9.05 -8.55
C ASN A 49 -17.51 -9.58 -8.09
N ARG A 50 -16.44 -9.20 -8.80
CA ARG A 50 -15.08 -9.65 -8.49
C ARG A 50 -14.49 -8.73 -7.45
N ILE A 51 -13.97 -9.32 -6.38
CA ILE A 51 -13.28 -8.62 -5.31
C ILE A 51 -11.77 -8.80 -5.51
N TYR A 52 -11.05 -7.69 -5.46
CA TYR A 52 -9.61 -7.63 -5.62
C TYR A 52 -8.98 -6.97 -4.39
N ASN A 53 -7.89 -7.55 -3.89
CA ASN A 53 -7.04 -6.88 -2.92
C ASN A 53 -5.99 -6.06 -3.68
N LEU A 54 -6.01 -4.75 -3.49
CA LEU A 54 -4.99 -3.85 -4.07
C LEU A 54 -3.85 -3.70 -3.08
N ALA A 55 -2.75 -4.42 -3.33
CA ALA A 55 -1.55 -4.44 -2.50
C ALA A 55 -0.32 -4.71 -3.36
N ASP A 56 0.84 -4.26 -2.89
CA ASP A 56 2.15 -4.60 -3.44
C ASP A 56 2.51 -6.07 -3.17
N ASN A 57 3.69 -6.51 -3.64
CA ASN A 57 4.13 -7.91 -3.51
C ASN A 57 4.78 -8.22 -2.16
N LEU A 58 5.14 -7.22 -1.35
CA LEU A 58 5.98 -7.41 -0.17
C LEU A 58 5.37 -6.79 1.09
N PRO A 59 4.44 -7.52 1.74
CA PRO A 59 4.05 -7.24 3.11
C PRO A 59 5.28 -7.32 4.03
N GLU A 60 5.55 -6.22 4.74
CA GLU A 60 6.78 -6.05 5.52
C GLU A 60 6.49 -5.34 6.84
N ALA A 61 7.27 -5.66 7.87
CA ALA A 61 7.19 -5.05 9.19
C ALA A 61 7.40 -3.53 9.10
N ARG A 62 6.60 -2.78 9.86
CA ARG A 62 6.68 -1.31 9.90
C ARG A 62 8.09 -0.78 10.25
N PRO A 63 8.82 -1.35 11.25
CA PRO A 63 10.16 -0.88 11.58
C PRO A 63 11.12 -0.96 10.39
N THR A 64 11.06 -2.03 9.62
CA THR A 64 11.90 -2.24 8.42
C THR A 64 11.63 -1.17 7.36
N VAL A 65 10.36 -0.89 7.07
CA VAL A 65 10.00 0.11 6.07
C VAL A 65 10.40 1.52 6.51
N LEU A 66 10.21 1.83 7.79
CA LEU A 66 10.63 3.12 8.34
C LEU A 66 12.15 3.28 8.38
N SER A 67 12.90 2.22 8.65
CA SER A 67 14.37 2.25 8.54
C SER A 67 14.79 2.68 7.14
N PHE A 68 14.22 2.04 6.11
CA PHE A 68 14.51 2.39 4.73
C PHE A 68 14.10 3.83 4.38
N ALA A 69 12.94 4.30 4.84
CA ALA A 69 12.54 5.69 4.64
C ALA A 69 13.49 6.68 5.32
N ARG A 70 14.01 6.36 6.52
CA ARG A 70 15.02 7.17 7.20
C ARG A 70 16.33 7.17 6.42
N GLU A 71 16.77 6.03 5.90
CA GLU A 71 17.98 5.93 5.07
C GLU A 71 17.89 6.85 3.85
N LEU A 72 16.73 6.89 3.17
CA LEU A 72 16.49 7.81 2.06
C LEU A 72 16.60 9.28 2.49
N LEU A 73 15.94 9.67 3.58
CA LEU A 73 15.98 11.06 4.07
C LEU A 73 17.38 11.48 4.55
N SER A 74 18.09 10.59 5.24
CA SER A 74 19.47 10.83 5.66
C SER A 74 20.43 11.05 4.48
N SER A 75 20.14 10.46 3.31
CA SER A 75 20.97 10.65 2.10
C SER A 75 20.96 12.09 1.57
N ILE A 76 19.97 12.90 1.95
CA ILE A 76 19.87 14.34 1.66
C ILE A 76 20.01 15.19 2.93
N GLU A 77 20.70 14.65 3.94
CA GLU A 77 21.03 15.32 5.21
C GLU A 77 19.80 15.74 6.04
N ILE A 78 18.63 15.16 5.78
CA ILE A 78 17.45 15.33 6.62
C ILE A 78 17.56 14.36 7.80
N SER A 79 17.98 14.88 8.95
CA SER A 79 18.05 14.12 10.19
C SER A 79 16.64 13.84 10.73
N VAL A 80 16.28 12.56 10.79
CA VAL A 80 15.07 12.09 11.48
C VAL A 80 15.49 11.69 12.89
N THR A 81 15.31 12.57 13.87
CA THR A 81 15.59 12.23 15.26
C THR A 81 14.63 11.14 15.74
N ASP A 82 15.17 10.06 16.32
CA ASP A 82 14.43 9.00 17.00
C ASP A 82 13.91 9.49 18.37
N ASP A 83 13.36 10.70 18.42
CA ASP A 83 12.66 11.23 19.58
C ASP A 83 11.33 10.45 19.75
N VAL A 84 11.47 9.18 20.11
CA VAL A 84 10.44 8.28 20.62
C VAL A 84 9.96 8.79 21.98
N THR A 85 10.75 9.61 22.67
CA THR A 85 10.34 10.37 23.85
C THR A 85 9.45 11.59 23.51
N THR A 86 9.64 12.20 22.33
CA THR A 86 8.88 13.39 21.90
C THR A 86 7.79 13.09 20.88
N THR A 87 7.65 11.86 20.35
CA THR A 87 6.44 11.46 19.58
C THR A 87 5.34 10.86 20.44
N ALA A 88 5.62 10.51 21.70
CA ALA A 88 4.58 10.34 22.71
C ALA A 88 3.98 11.69 23.15
N THR A 89 4.72 12.80 23.04
CA THR A 89 4.37 14.10 23.66
C THR A 89 4.12 15.25 22.65
N ALA A 90 4.72 15.27 21.46
CA ALA A 90 4.48 16.30 20.44
C ALA A 90 3.48 15.88 19.35
N ILE A 91 3.13 14.58 19.24
CA ILE A 91 1.83 14.21 18.64
C ILE A 91 0.71 14.64 19.59
N THR A 92 0.97 14.84 20.88
CA THR A 92 -0.06 15.16 21.90
C THR A 92 -0.67 16.55 21.75
N THR A 93 -0.03 17.50 21.07
CA THR A 93 -0.63 18.83 20.84
C THR A 93 -1.60 18.87 19.65
N THR A 94 -1.72 17.79 18.87
CA THR A 94 -2.92 17.53 18.03
C THR A 94 -3.44 16.09 18.17
N LYS A 95 -3.14 15.40 19.29
CA LYS A 95 -3.95 14.26 19.74
C LYS A 95 -5.27 14.85 20.19
N THR A 96 -6.17 15.01 19.24
CA THR A 96 -7.55 14.66 19.58
C THR A 96 -7.46 13.24 20.13
N ASN A 97 -7.60 13.11 21.46
CA ASN A 97 -7.83 11.87 22.18
C ASN A 97 -9.20 11.31 21.75
N SER A 98 -9.42 11.19 20.45
CA SER A 98 -10.58 10.54 19.89
C SER A 98 -10.41 9.06 20.17
N ARG A 99 -11.47 8.40 20.63
CA ARG A 99 -11.52 6.93 20.76
C ARG A 99 -10.99 6.21 19.50
N SER A 100 -11.03 6.87 18.34
CA SER A 100 -10.55 6.34 17.06
C SER A 100 -9.04 6.10 17.01
N SER A 101 -8.21 6.95 17.62
CA SER A 101 -6.74 6.82 17.53
C SER A 101 -6.25 5.65 18.38
N VAL A 102 -6.80 5.51 19.59
CA VAL A 102 -6.55 4.40 20.52
C VAL A 102 -7.03 3.08 19.94
N SER A 103 -8.22 3.05 19.33
CA SER A 103 -8.75 1.85 18.66
C SER A 103 -7.85 1.39 17.50
N ARG A 104 -7.37 2.31 16.66
CA ARG A 104 -6.47 2.00 15.54
C ARG A 104 -5.14 1.44 16.02
N GLN A 105 -4.57 2.00 17.09
CA GLN A 105 -3.32 1.52 17.67
C GLN A 105 -3.49 0.10 18.23
N ASN A 106 -4.51 -0.13 19.05
CA ASN A 106 -4.83 -1.45 19.61
C ASN A 106 -5.04 -2.51 18.52
N ARG A 107 -5.71 -2.14 17.43
CA ARG A 107 -5.95 -3.05 16.30
C ARG A 107 -4.65 -3.42 15.58
N ARG A 108 -3.73 -2.46 15.41
CA ARG A 108 -2.42 -2.67 14.79
C ARG A 108 -1.50 -3.55 15.63
N GLU A 109 -1.62 -3.52 16.95
CA GLU A 109 -0.84 -4.35 17.85
C GLU A 109 -1.35 -5.80 17.87
N LYS A 110 -2.66 -6.00 17.71
CA LYS A 110 -3.31 -7.31 17.86
C LYS A 110 -3.59 -8.05 16.55
N GLU A 111 -3.79 -7.35 15.43
CA GLU A 111 -4.08 -7.98 14.14
C GLU A 111 -2.82 -8.14 13.29
N SER A 112 -2.43 -9.38 13.00
CA SER A 112 -1.46 -9.71 11.95
C SER A 112 -2.20 -10.23 10.73
N LYS A 113 -2.19 -9.47 9.63
CA LYS A 113 -2.82 -9.87 8.36
C LYS A 113 -1.85 -9.64 7.22
N VAL A 114 -1.65 -10.67 6.41
CA VAL A 114 -0.89 -10.61 5.16
C VAL A 114 -1.89 -10.67 4.01
N VAL A 115 -1.88 -9.66 3.15
CA VAL A 115 -2.81 -9.53 2.03
C VAL A 115 -2.17 -10.13 0.79
N CYS A 116 -2.89 -11.04 0.13
CA CYS A 116 -2.48 -11.63 -1.14
C CYS A 116 -3.09 -10.83 -2.30
N ASN A 117 -2.25 -10.34 -3.22
CA ASN A 117 -2.62 -9.56 -4.40
C ASN A 117 -2.69 -10.39 -5.70
N LYS A 118 -2.65 -11.72 -5.61
CA LYS A 118 -2.57 -12.63 -6.77
C LYS A 118 -3.60 -12.32 -7.85
N ARG A 119 -4.86 -12.10 -7.46
CA ARG A 119 -5.96 -11.84 -8.41
C ARG A 119 -5.78 -10.53 -9.17
N MET A 120 -5.43 -9.45 -8.46
CA MET A 120 -5.13 -8.16 -9.10
C MET A 120 -3.99 -8.30 -10.12
N ARG A 121 -2.92 -9.02 -9.77
CA ARG A 121 -1.78 -9.21 -10.67
C ARG A 121 -2.13 -10.03 -11.91
N GLN A 122 -2.91 -11.09 -11.73
CA GLN A 122 -3.23 -12.00 -12.82
C GLN A 122 -4.32 -11.46 -13.74
N GLU A 123 -5.26 -10.70 -13.19
CA GLU A 123 -6.45 -10.28 -13.94
C GLU A 123 -6.41 -8.80 -14.30
N LEU A 124 -5.96 -7.91 -13.42
CA LEU A 124 -5.99 -6.46 -13.67
C LEU A 124 -4.69 -5.94 -14.30
N LEU A 125 -3.55 -6.52 -13.93
CA LEU A 125 -2.21 -6.06 -14.32
C LEU A 125 -1.39 -7.15 -15.01
N SER A 126 -2.02 -8.06 -15.75
CA SER A 126 -1.39 -9.25 -16.34
C SER A 126 -0.15 -8.93 -17.17
N ASP A 127 -0.23 -7.89 -18.00
CA ASP A 127 0.74 -7.66 -19.07
C ASP A 127 1.96 -6.85 -18.60
N SER A 128 1.78 -6.04 -17.56
CA SER A 128 2.77 -5.05 -17.12
C SER A 128 3.15 -5.17 -15.65
N GLY A 129 2.38 -5.95 -14.86
CA GLY A 129 2.61 -6.07 -13.43
C GLY A 129 2.49 -4.75 -12.67
N LEU A 130 2.98 -4.76 -11.42
CA LEU A 130 3.11 -3.58 -10.58
C LEU A 130 4.34 -2.77 -11.04
N LEU A 131 4.20 -1.45 -11.17
CA LEU A 131 5.35 -0.56 -11.38
C LEU A 131 6.21 -0.44 -10.12
N PHE A 132 5.57 -0.56 -8.95
CA PHE A 132 6.22 -0.48 -7.64
C PHE A 132 5.91 -1.75 -6.85
N PRO A 133 6.63 -2.86 -7.13
CA PRO A 133 6.35 -4.16 -6.56
C PRO A 133 6.53 -4.22 -5.04
N THR A 134 7.36 -3.35 -4.46
CA THR A 134 7.61 -3.32 -3.02
C THR A 134 7.66 -1.89 -2.47
N TYR A 135 7.77 -1.80 -1.14
CA TYR A 135 7.99 -0.52 -0.46
C TYR A 135 9.27 0.18 -0.91
N ARG A 136 10.29 -0.54 -1.41
CA ARG A 136 11.58 0.04 -1.80
C ARG A 136 11.42 0.89 -3.04
N GLU A 137 10.87 0.33 -4.10
CA GLU A 137 10.65 1.05 -5.37
C GLU A 137 9.67 2.20 -5.16
N GLY A 138 8.57 1.97 -4.44
CA GLY A 138 7.57 3.00 -4.18
C GLY A 138 8.09 4.17 -3.36
N LEU A 139 8.83 3.92 -2.28
CA LEU A 139 9.42 5.01 -1.48
C LEU A 139 10.54 5.73 -2.22
N ASN A 140 11.33 5.01 -3.01
CA ASN A 140 12.37 5.62 -3.82
C ASN A 140 11.77 6.52 -4.90
N GLU A 141 10.66 6.13 -5.53
CA GLU A 141 9.98 6.99 -6.48
C GLU A 141 9.41 8.24 -5.81
N ILE A 142 8.72 8.11 -4.67
CA ILE A 142 8.21 9.26 -3.91
C ILE A 142 9.35 10.21 -3.52
N PHE A 143 10.51 9.67 -3.12
CA PHE A 143 11.68 10.44 -2.73
C PHE A 143 12.29 11.22 -3.91
N ASN A 144 12.36 10.60 -5.10
CA ASN A 144 12.94 11.20 -6.29
C ASN A 144 11.95 12.01 -7.13
N ALA A 145 10.65 11.80 -6.95
CA ALA A 145 9.60 12.54 -7.63
C ALA A 145 9.73 14.00 -7.21
N GLN A 146 9.97 14.88 -8.18
CA GLN A 146 10.08 16.32 -7.92
C GLN A 146 8.79 16.81 -7.26
N THR A 147 8.88 17.21 -5.99
CA THR A 147 7.77 17.76 -5.20
C THR A 147 7.47 19.22 -5.54
N THR A 148 7.56 19.60 -6.81
CA THR A 148 7.01 20.88 -7.27
C THR A 148 5.48 20.78 -7.29
N PRO A 149 4.75 21.70 -6.62
CA PRO A 149 5.13 23.09 -6.42
C PRO A 149 5.42 23.49 -4.97
N TRP A 150 5.71 22.59 -4.02
CA TRP A 150 6.00 22.99 -2.63
C TRP A 150 7.41 23.59 -2.50
N ARG A 151 7.63 24.75 -3.15
CA ARG A 151 8.72 25.66 -2.84
C ARG A 151 8.45 26.26 -1.45
N ARG A 152 9.50 26.36 -0.64
CA ARG A 152 9.51 27.15 0.60
C ARG A 152 9.23 28.62 0.31
#